data_AF-W2SZW8-F1
#
_entry.id   AF-W2SZW8-F1
#
_cell.length_a   1.000
_cell.length_b   1.000
_cell.length_c   1.000
_cell.angle_alpha   90.00
_cell.angle_beta   90.00
_cell.angle_gamma   90.00
#
_symmetry.space_group_name_H-M   'P 1'
#
loop_
_entity.id
_entity.type
_entity.pdbx_description
1 polymer ?
#
loop_
_entity_poly.entity_id
_entity_poly.type
_entity_poly.pdbx_seq_one_letter_code
_entity_poly.pdbx_strand_id
1 'polypeptide(L)'
;MRRCGSTPALTIFVVYASSSSYEEEEVEAFYMDLEKFYREDHAFYKVIIGDFNAKKPSSLRWTWESSGGEYSNEINHIIVNKWFCLTDVAGVPKFYTGSDHRLLRGRFSFTRRQEKAAKFRQRNPRAIIDWDLFATLAGFWEDSAMDNND
;
A
#
# COMPACT_ATOMS: atom_id res chain seq x y z
N MET A 1 -7.12 -39.76 -7.96
CA MET A 1 -7.47 -39.01 -6.73
C MET A 1 -6.98 -37.57 -6.87
N ARG A 2 -7.88 -36.58 -7.04
CA ARG A 2 -7.47 -35.17 -7.09
C ARG A 2 -7.12 -34.74 -5.66
N ARG A 3 -5.85 -34.42 -5.38
CA ARG A 3 -5.49 -33.78 -4.10
C ARG A 3 -6.30 -32.47 -4.01
N CYS A 4 -7.21 -32.38 -3.06
CA CYS A 4 -7.83 -31.12 -2.70
C CYS A 4 -6.72 -30.25 -2.11
N GLY A 5 -6.08 -29.42 -2.94
CA GLY A 5 -5.11 -28.43 -2.43
C GLY A 5 -5.82 -27.48 -1.48
N SER A 6 -5.11 -27.00 -0.45
CA SER A 6 -5.69 -26.04 0.48
C SER A 6 -6.26 -24.83 -0.27
N THR A 7 -7.42 -24.34 0.18
CA THR A 7 -7.97 -23.09 -0.32
C THR A 7 -6.99 -21.97 0.01
N PRO A 8 -6.53 -21.17 -0.97
CA PRO A 8 -5.65 -20.04 -0.69
C PRO A 8 -6.31 -19.06 0.28
N ALA A 9 -5.61 -18.71 1.36
CA ALA A 9 -6.05 -17.69 2.32
C ALA A 9 -5.63 -16.29 1.86
N LEU A 10 -6.41 -15.29 2.27
CA LEU A 10 -6.14 -13.86 2.11
C LEU A 10 -6.08 -13.21 3.49
N THR A 11 -4.97 -12.53 3.78
CA THR A 11 -4.83 -11.63 4.94
C THR A 11 -4.84 -10.18 4.47
N ILE A 12 -5.58 -9.32 5.18
CA ILE A 12 -5.62 -7.88 4.95
C ILE A 12 -5.12 -7.19 6.22
N PHE A 13 -4.07 -6.37 6.07
CA PHE A 13 -3.54 -5.48 7.09
C PHE A 13 -4.07 -4.08 6.83
N VAL A 14 -4.58 -3.42 7.87
CA VAL A 14 -4.96 -2.01 7.82
C VAL A 14 -3.97 -1.24 8.67
N VAL A 15 -3.33 -0.22 8.09
CA VAL A 15 -2.25 0.54 8.74
C VAL A 15 -2.51 2.03 8.67
N TYR A 16 -2.01 2.75 9.66
CA TYR A 16 -1.91 4.20 9.68
C TYR A 16 -0.49 4.52 10.10
N ALA A 17 0.32 5.03 9.19
CA ALA A 17 1.68 5.44 9.50
C ALA A 17 1.65 6.73 10.34
N SER A 18 2.66 6.88 11.18
CA SER A 18 2.83 8.07 12.01
C SER A 18 2.86 9.35 11.17
N SER A 19 2.29 10.42 11.70
CA SER A 19 2.42 11.76 11.12
C SER A 19 3.84 12.29 11.28
N SER A 20 4.21 13.31 10.51
CA SER A 20 5.53 13.97 10.59
C SER A 20 5.86 14.63 11.95
N SER A 21 4.95 14.55 12.92
CA SER A 21 5.11 15.05 14.28
C SER A 21 5.78 14.05 15.24
N TYR A 22 6.07 12.84 14.76
CA TYR A 22 6.72 11.78 15.52
C TYR A 22 8.21 11.72 15.19
N GLU A 23 9.03 11.31 16.16
CA GLU A 23 10.47 11.16 15.98
C GLU A 23 10.80 10.10 14.93
N GLU A 24 11.92 10.29 14.22
CA GLU A 24 12.36 9.43 13.12
C GLU A 24 12.47 7.96 13.56
N GLU A 25 12.98 7.71 14.77
CA GLU A 25 13.14 6.36 15.32
C GLU A 25 11.79 5.66 15.53
N GLU A 26 10.73 6.38 15.88
CA GLU A 26 9.39 5.81 16.05
C GLU A 26 8.77 5.42 14.70
N VAL A 27 9.08 6.18 13.66
CA VAL A 27 8.63 5.91 12.28
C VAL A 27 9.39 4.73 11.69
N GLU A 28 10.71 4.66 11.87
CA GLU A 28 11.50 3.49 11.50
C GLU A 28 10.98 2.23 12.20
N ALA A 29 10.76 2.31 13.52
CA ALA A 29 10.24 1.19 14.30
C ALA A 29 8.88 0.70 13.77
N PHE A 30 7.98 1.63 13.40
CA PHE A 30 6.71 1.29 12.77
C PHE A 30 6.88 0.47 11.48
N TYR A 31 7.76 0.91 10.57
CA TYR A 31 8.00 0.19 9.32
C TYR A 31 8.69 -1.17 9.54
N MET A 32 9.60 -1.27 10.51
CA MET A 32 10.23 -2.53 10.91
C MET A 32 9.21 -3.53 11.47
N ASP A 33 8.33 -3.09 12.36
CA ASP A 33 7.30 -3.94 12.95
C ASP A 33 6.28 -4.37 11.88
N LEU A 34 5.86 -3.46 11.00
CA LEU A 34 4.97 -3.79 9.89
C LEU A 34 5.56 -4.84 8.96
N GLU A 35 6.85 -4.73 8.63
CA GLU A 35 7.53 -5.75 7.84
C GLU A 35 7.53 -7.10 8.56
N LYS A 36 7.88 -7.11 9.85
CA LYS A 36 7.91 -8.32 10.66
C LYS A 36 6.55 -9.02 10.68
N PHE A 37 5.47 -8.30 10.96
CA PHE A 37 4.10 -8.83 10.91
C PHE A 37 3.75 -9.37 9.53
N TYR A 38 4.12 -8.64 8.48
CA TYR A 38 3.88 -9.08 7.11
C TYR A 38 4.66 -10.37 6.77
N ARG A 39 5.88 -10.55 7.28
CA ARG A 39 6.70 -11.76 7.07
C ARG A 39 6.20 -12.96 7.86
N GLU A 40 5.74 -12.76 9.09
CA GLU A 40 5.20 -13.82 9.95
C GLU A 40 3.88 -14.41 9.43
N ASP A 41 3.08 -13.62 8.71
CA ASP A 41 1.86 -14.13 8.09
C ASP A 41 2.13 -15.07 6.90
N HIS A 42 1.51 -16.26 6.99
CA HIS A 42 1.65 -17.36 6.04
C HIS A 42 0.50 -17.44 5.01
N ALA A 43 -0.37 -16.43 4.92
CA ALA A 43 -1.42 -16.42 3.92
C ALA A 43 -0.85 -16.31 2.50
N PHE A 44 -1.56 -16.93 1.56
CA PHE A 44 -1.12 -16.98 0.17
C PHE A 44 -1.23 -15.61 -0.51
N TYR A 45 -2.31 -14.88 -0.20
CA TYR A 45 -2.51 -13.49 -0.61
C TYR A 45 -2.40 -12.59 0.62
N LYS A 46 -1.63 -11.50 0.48
CA LYS A 46 -1.44 -10.49 1.52
C LYS A 46 -1.65 -9.12 0.92
N VAL A 47 -2.43 -8.31 1.60
CA VAL A 47 -2.78 -6.95 1.20
C VAL A 47 -2.55 -6.03 2.38
N ILE A 48 -1.84 -4.93 2.17
CA ILE A 48 -1.75 -3.84 3.15
C ILE A 48 -2.49 -2.64 2.57
N ILE A 49 -3.42 -2.09 3.33
CA ILE A 49 -4.19 -0.90 2.96
C ILE A 49 -4.01 0.11 4.07
N GLY A 50 -3.71 1.35 3.74
CA GLY A 50 -3.54 2.33 4.79
C GLY A 50 -3.17 3.70 4.30
N ASP A 51 -3.21 4.62 5.26
CA ASP A 51 -2.57 5.90 5.13
C ASP A 51 -1.11 5.77 5.53
N PHE A 52 -0.18 6.08 4.63
CA PHE A 52 1.25 5.97 4.87
C PHE A 52 1.93 7.33 5.08
N ASN A 53 1.22 8.44 4.90
CA ASN A 53 1.80 9.78 4.85
C ASN A 53 2.98 9.94 3.85
N ALA A 54 3.21 8.97 2.97
CA ALA A 54 4.30 9.00 1.99
C ALA A 54 3.94 9.92 0.82
N LYS A 55 4.68 11.01 0.61
CA LYS A 55 4.46 11.90 -0.54
C LYS A 55 5.16 11.33 -1.77
N LYS A 56 4.39 10.92 -2.79
CA LYS A 56 4.94 10.67 -4.13
C LYS A 56 4.87 11.93 -5.00
N PRO A 57 5.85 12.16 -5.91
CA PRO A 57 5.80 13.27 -6.83
C PRO A 57 4.48 13.26 -7.63
N SER A 58 3.87 14.45 -7.71
CA SER A 58 2.47 14.67 -8.11
C SER A 58 1.97 13.75 -9.21
N SER A 59 1.06 12.85 -8.83
CA SER A 59 0.27 12.03 -9.73
C SER A 59 -1.18 12.51 -9.69
N LEU A 60 -1.94 12.39 -10.79
CA LEU A 60 -3.36 12.78 -10.89
C LEU A 60 -4.31 11.94 -9.97
N ARG A 61 -3.77 11.19 -9.00
CA ARG A 61 -4.46 10.23 -8.14
C ARG A 61 -4.32 10.57 -6.65
N TRP A 62 -4.32 11.84 -6.29
CA TRP A 62 -4.28 12.27 -4.90
C TRP A 62 -5.47 11.73 -4.10
N THR A 63 -5.23 11.51 -2.80
CA THR A 63 -6.18 10.92 -1.85
C THR A 63 -6.44 11.80 -0.64
N TRP A 64 -5.70 12.89 -0.45
CA TRP A 64 -5.87 13.84 0.65
C TRP A 64 -5.73 15.27 0.14
N GLU A 65 -6.48 16.20 0.74
CA GLU A 65 -6.49 17.65 0.43
C GLU A 65 -6.34 18.47 1.71
N SER A 66 -5.48 19.50 1.68
CA SER A 66 -5.30 20.37 2.85
C SER A 66 -6.54 21.22 3.13
N SER A 67 -6.69 21.70 4.37
CA SER A 67 -7.85 22.50 4.83
C SER A 67 -8.11 23.77 3.99
N GLY A 68 -7.10 24.28 3.28
CA GLY A 68 -7.20 25.42 2.36
C GLY A 68 -7.27 25.06 0.87
N GLY A 69 -7.16 23.77 0.51
CA GLY A 69 -7.11 23.32 -0.88
C GLY A 69 -5.79 23.66 -1.60
N GLU A 70 -4.77 24.07 -0.85
CA GLU A 70 -3.47 24.50 -1.41
C GLU A 70 -2.61 23.31 -1.85
N TYR A 71 -2.75 22.18 -1.17
CA TYR A 71 -1.97 20.98 -1.44
C TYR A 71 -2.86 19.75 -1.50
N SER A 72 -2.54 18.84 -2.42
CA SER A 72 -3.19 17.54 -2.53
C SER A 72 -2.13 16.44 -2.68
N ASN A 73 -2.17 15.43 -1.81
CA ASN A 73 -1.15 14.38 -1.72
C ASN A 73 -1.77 12.98 -1.94
N GLU A 74 -0.99 12.08 -2.53
CA GLU A 74 -1.32 10.65 -2.62
C GLU A 74 -0.69 9.91 -1.44
N ILE A 75 -1.39 9.87 -0.31
CA ILE A 75 -0.89 9.28 0.95
C ILE A 75 -1.55 7.93 1.29
N ASN A 76 -2.69 7.63 0.68
CA ASN A 76 -3.37 6.34 0.86
C ASN A 76 -2.90 5.34 -0.21
N HIS A 77 -2.45 4.16 0.22
CA HIS A 77 -1.92 3.14 -0.68
C HIS A 77 -2.53 1.76 -0.45
N ILE A 78 -2.58 0.97 -1.54
CA ILE A 78 -2.89 -0.46 -1.51
C ILE A 78 -1.65 -1.22 -2.00
N ILE A 79 -1.08 -2.03 -1.12
CA ILE A 79 0.13 -2.82 -1.38
C ILE A 79 -0.24 -4.31 -1.39
N VAL A 80 0.25 -5.06 -2.38
CA VAL A 80 -0.15 -6.47 -2.58
C VAL A 80 1.03 -7.39 -2.91
N ASN A 81 1.11 -8.53 -2.22
CA ASN A 81 2.20 -9.49 -2.42
C ASN A 81 2.20 -10.17 -3.81
N LYS A 82 1.05 -10.13 -4.49
CA LYS A 82 0.83 -10.69 -5.83
C LYS A 82 0.25 -9.60 -6.74
N TRP A 83 1.10 -8.80 -7.38
CA TRP A 83 0.67 -7.65 -8.19
C TRP A 83 -0.47 -7.94 -9.20
N PHE A 84 -0.53 -9.16 -9.75
CA PHE A 84 -1.56 -9.56 -10.72
C PHE A 84 -2.98 -9.70 -10.13
N CYS A 85 -3.13 -9.70 -8.80
CA CYS A 85 -4.44 -9.79 -8.16
C CYS A 85 -5.14 -8.44 -8.05
N LEU A 86 -4.42 -7.32 -8.18
CA LEU A 86 -4.96 -5.97 -8.01
C LEU A 86 -5.09 -5.25 -9.36
N THR A 87 -6.27 -4.70 -9.61
CA THR A 87 -6.59 -3.91 -10.80
C THR A 87 -7.49 -2.74 -10.42
N ASP A 88 -7.69 -1.80 -11.35
CA ASP A 88 -8.70 -0.73 -11.21
C ASP A 88 -8.52 0.14 -9.94
N VAL A 89 -7.25 0.44 -9.62
CA VAL A 89 -6.87 1.28 -8.47
C VAL A 89 -7.05 2.75 -8.81
N ALA A 90 -7.93 3.43 -8.08
CA ALA A 90 -8.19 4.85 -8.27
C ALA A 90 -8.75 5.51 -7.01
N GLY A 91 -8.39 6.78 -6.78
CA GLY A 91 -9.17 7.68 -5.94
C GLY A 91 -10.48 8.02 -6.65
N VAL A 92 -11.61 7.81 -6.00
CA VAL A 92 -12.93 8.02 -6.57
C VAL A 92 -13.27 9.52 -6.53
N PRO A 93 -13.48 10.17 -7.70
CA PRO A 93 -13.84 11.57 -7.74
C PRO A 93 -15.29 11.78 -7.25
N LYS A 94 -15.56 12.95 -6.66
CA LYS A 94 -16.91 13.41 -6.27
C LYS A 94 -17.66 12.43 -5.35
N PHE A 95 -16.95 11.88 -4.37
CA PHE A 95 -17.56 11.15 -3.26
C PHE A 95 -17.53 12.05 -2.02
N TYR A 96 -18.70 12.49 -1.56
CA TYR A 96 -18.80 13.31 -0.35
C TYR A 96 -18.57 12.44 0.88
N THR A 97 -17.33 12.42 1.37
CA THR A 97 -16.93 11.71 2.61
C THR A 97 -17.23 12.53 3.87
N GLY A 98 -17.29 13.86 3.76
CA GLY A 98 -17.17 14.74 4.92
C GLY A 98 -15.76 14.76 5.53
N SER A 99 -14.77 14.23 4.81
CA SER A 99 -13.35 14.18 5.16
C SER A 99 -12.51 14.82 4.05
N ASP A 100 -11.37 15.34 4.45
CA ASP A 100 -10.21 15.71 3.64
C ASP A 100 -9.60 14.55 2.82
N HIS A 101 -9.96 13.30 3.11
CA HIS A 101 -9.58 12.14 2.31
C HIS A 101 -10.62 11.77 1.25
N ARG A 102 -10.11 11.30 0.09
CA ARG A 102 -10.89 10.69 -0.99
C ARG A 102 -11.00 9.18 -0.80
N LEU A 103 -12.13 8.62 -1.24
CA LEU A 103 -12.34 7.18 -1.30
C LEU A 103 -11.32 6.53 -2.25
N LEU A 104 -10.47 5.64 -1.73
CA LEU A 104 -9.59 4.80 -2.53
C LEU A 104 -10.28 3.47 -2.87
N ARG A 105 -10.37 3.15 -4.16
CA ARG A 105 -10.96 1.89 -4.65
C ARG A 105 -9.89 1.05 -5.32
N GLY A 106 -9.87 -0.25 -5.04
CA GLY A 106 -9.13 -1.26 -5.80
C GLY A 106 -9.97 -2.52 -6.01
N ARG A 107 -9.77 -3.21 -7.13
CA ARG A 107 -10.46 -4.46 -7.45
C ARG A 107 -9.50 -5.65 -7.35
N PHE A 108 -9.86 -6.59 -6.48
CA PHE A 108 -9.12 -7.83 -6.30
C PHE A 108 -9.72 -9.00 -7.11
N SER A 109 -8.84 -9.80 -7.73
CA SER A 109 -9.21 -11.01 -8.47
C SER A 109 -8.27 -12.16 -8.12
N PHE A 110 -8.83 -13.23 -7.56
CA PHE A 110 -8.09 -14.41 -7.12
C PHE A 110 -8.43 -15.61 -8.00
N THR A 111 -7.76 -15.73 -9.15
CA THR A 111 -8.00 -16.85 -10.08
C THR A 111 -6.76 -17.70 -10.30
N ARG A 112 -6.94 -19.03 -10.35
CA ARG A 112 -5.86 -19.96 -10.73
C ARG A 112 -5.29 -19.67 -12.11
N ARG A 113 -6.10 -19.11 -13.02
CA ARG A 113 -5.65 -18.72 -14.37
C ARG A 113 -4.66 -17.56 -14.31
N GLN A 114 -4.97 -16.51 -13.57
CA GLN A 114 -4.06 -15.38 -13.38
C GLN A 114 -2.79 -15.81 -12.65
N GLU A 115 -2.91 -16.67 -11.64
CA GLU A 115 -1.76 -17.23 -10.93
C GLU A 115 -0.81 -17.98 -11.88
N LYS A 116 -1.35 -18.88 -12.72
CA LYS A 116 -0.54 -19.60 -13.73
C LYS A 116 0.10 -18.66 -14.74
N ALA A 117 -0.64 -17.68 -15.24
CA ALA A 117 -0.13 -16.70 -16.19
C ALA A 117 0.97 -15.82 -15.56
N ALA A 118 0.80 -15.42 -14.30
CA ALA A 118 1.76 -14.64 -13.56
C ALA A 118 3.04 -15.43 -13.26
N LYS A 119 2.95 -16.72 -12.89
CA LYS A 119 4.12 -17.60 -12.73
C LYS A 119 4.91 -17.76 -14.04
N PHE A 120 4.22 -17.81 -15.18
CA PHE A 120 4.87 -17.82 -16.49
C PHE A 120 5.60 -16.49 -16.78
N ARG A 121 5.00 -15.36 -16.42
CA ARG A 121 5.59 -14.01 -16.56
C ARG A 121 6.70 -13.72 -15.55
N GLN A 122 6.64 -14.30 -14.34
CA GLN A 122 7.59 -14.11 -13.23
C GLN A 122 9.00 -14.67 -13.50
N ARG A 123 9.23 -15.33 -14.65
CA ARG A 123 10.60 -15.51 -15.16
C ARG A 123 11.34 -14.18 -15.39
N ASN A 124 10.64 -13.03 -15.39
CA ASN A 124 11.21 -11.68 -15.29
C ASN A 124 10.66 -10.96 -14.03
N PRO A 125 11.49 -10.62 -13.02
CA PRO A 125 11.01 -10.06 -11.76
C PRO A 125 10.75 -8.56 -11.90
N ARG A 126 9.56 -8.08 -11.53
CA ARG A 126 9.29 -6.63 -11.44
C ARG A 126 8.53 -6.17 -10.19
N ALA A 127 8.35 -7.01 -9.18
CA ALA A 127 7.96 -6.55 -7.83
C ALA A 127 8.14 -7.68 -6.84
N ILE A 128 9.20 -7.63 -6.04
CA ILE A 128 9.30 -8.36 -4.78
C ILE A 128 8.85 -7.35 -3.71
N ILE A 129 7.85 -7.71 -2.92
CA ILE A 129 7.58 -6.99 -1.66
C ILE A 129 8.62 -7.50 -0.69
N ASP A 130 9.71 -6.76 -0.60
CA ASP A 130 10.86 -6.99 0.28
C ASP A 130 11.13 -5.72 1.09
N TRP A 131 12.18 -5.75 1.92
CA TRP A 131 12.72 -4.61 2.66
C TRP A 131 12.82 -3.35 1.80
N ASP A 132 13.25 -3.48 0.54
CA ASP A 132 13.37 -2.36 -0.39
C ASP A 132 12.06 -1.56 -0.56
N LEU A 133 10.89 -2.21 -0.47
CA LEU A 133 9.60 -1.51 -0.53
C LEU A 133 9.35 -0.70 0.74
N PHE A 134 9.61 -1.27 1.91
CA PHE A 134 9.40 -0.58 3.19
C PHE A 134 10.42 0.54 3.39
N ALA A 135 11.68 0.34 3.01
CA ALA A 135 12.70 1.38 2.97
C ALA A 135 12.32 2.50 1.99
N THR A 136 11.74 2.17 0.82
CA THR A 136 11.22 3.19 -0.11
C THR A 136 10.07 3.99 0.50
N LEU A 137 9.17 3.36 1.25
CA LEU A 137 8.07 4.05 1.93
C LEU A 137 8.57 4.95 3.07
N ALA A 138 9.56 4.49 3.82
CA ALA A 138 10.24 5.28 4.85
C ALA A 138 10.95 6.51 4.24
N GLY A 139 11.69 6.33 3.14
CA GLY A 139 12.33 7.45 2.45
C GLY A 139 11.33 8.50 1.91
N PHE A 140 10.18 8.06 1.35
CA PHE A 140 9.12 9.00 0.96
C PHE A 140 8.46 9.71 2.14
N TRP A 141 8.53 9.12 3.34
CA TRP A 141 8.07 9.76 4.56
C TRP A 141 9.06 10.84 5.02
N GLU A 142 10.37 10.57 5.02
CA GLU A 142 11.42 11.56 5.36
C GLU A 142 11.31 12.83 4.51
N ASP A 143 11.23 12.66 3.18
CA ASP A 143 11.05 13.77 2.23
C ASP A 143 9.81 14.61 2.56
N SER A 144 8.76 13.97 3.09
CA SER A 144 7.50 14.64 3.41
C SER A 144 7.52 15.42 4.73
N ALA A 145 8.32 14.97 5.70
CA ALA A 145 8.46 15.59 7.02
C ALA A 145 9.26 16.89 6.94
N MET A 146 10.27 16.96 6.07
CA MET A 146 11.08 18.17 5.86
C MET A 146 10.27 19.34 5.28
N ASP A 147 9.25 19.05 4.47
CA ASP A 147 8.36 20.03 3.84
C ASP A 147 7.20 20.50 4.75
N ASN A 148 7.00 19.90 5.93
CA ASN A 148 5.88 20.23 6.83
C ASN A 148 6.28 21.21 7.96
N ASN A 149 7.48 21.79 7.90
CA ASN A 149 7.91 22.87 8.79
C ASN A 149 7.62 24.24 8.14
N ASP A 150 6.34 24.61 8.05
CA ASP A 150 5.85 25.98 7.79
C ASP A 150 4.52 26.22 8.51
#